data_AF-A0A8B6F1N2-F1
#
_entry.id   AF-A0A8B6F1N2-F1
#
_cell.length_a   1.000
_cell.length_b   1.000
_cell.length_c   1.000
_cell.angle_alpha   90.00
_cell.angle_beta   90.00
_cell.angle_gamma   90.00
#
_symmetry.space_group_name_H-M   'P 1'
#
loop_
_entity.id
_entity.type
_entity.pdbx_description
1 polymer ?
#
loop_
_entity_poly.entity_id
_entity_poly.type
_entity_poly.pdbx_seq_one_letter_code
_entity_poly.pdbx_strand_id
1 'polypeptide(L)'
;MFTTVENLIVIFLLVCFETSIALQLPTLQRKLLKDGFHRELQTKVEIPLSLFTKREGMQCRCLYKEFLPSSTYVDTFQLKSVSKHLGFDYVSPTLDIEKPEFQENTFSIYSILIYTELHINSDSVISNVTFPIHLRYHLPATDYRNFSIMNPGVLIQCKNANYIGEILRTEQIPCSPKEDILCKWNLIKYNSVSEL
;
A
#
# COMPACT_ATOMS: atom_id res chain seq x y z
N MET A 1 57.49 27.87 -52.52
CA MET A 1 56.63 26.70 -52.78
C MET A 1 56.53 25.92 -51.47
N PHE A 2 55.31 25.56 -51.06
CA PHE A 2 54.91 24.86 -49.83
C PHE A 2 54.83 25.68 -48.53
N THR A 3 53.62 26.16 -48.24
CA THR A 3 53.13 26.35 -46.86
C THR A 3 51.89 25.47 -46.72
N THR A 4 51.99 24.45 -45.88
CA THR A 4 50.95 23.46 -45.59
C THR A 4 49.88 24.08 -44.68
N VAL A 5 48.63 24.05 -45.15
CA VAL A 5 47.45 24.39 -44.34
C VAL A 5 47.02 23.10 -43.65
N GLU A 6 47.32 22.97 -42.36
CA GLU A 6 46.80 21.83 -41.59
C GLU A 6 45.40 22.17 -41.06
N ASN A 7 44.44 21.42 -41.59
CA ASN A 7 43.02 21.50 -41.27
C ASN A 7 42.77 21.07 -39.82
N LEU A 8 42.20 21.99 -39.02
CA LEU A 8 41.70 21.68 -37.69
C LEU A 8 40.34 20.97 -37.81
N ILE A 9 40.31 19.64 -37.72
CA ILE A 9 39.06 18.87 -37.64
C ILE A 9 38.54 18.98 -36.21
N VAL A 10 37.53 19.83 -35.99
CA VAL A 10 36.79 19.90 -34.73
C VAL A 10 35.75 18.79 -34.72
N ILE A 11 36.05 17.70 -34.01
CA ILE A 11 35.11 16.60 -33.78
C ILE A 11 34.13 17.04 -32.68
N PHE A 12 32.90 17.38 -33.05
CA PHE A 12 31.80 17.57 -32.11
C PHE A 12 31.37 16.19 -31.57
N LEU A 13 31.86 15.83 -30.39
CA LEU A 13 31.34 14.70 -29.63
C LEU A 13 29.95 15.06 -29.08
N LEU A 14 28.91 14.63 -29.78
CA LEU A 14 27.54 14.60 -29.28
C LEU A 14 27.46 13.57 -28.15
N VAL A 15 27.65 14.02 -26.91
CA VAL A 15 27.37 13.22 -25.72
C VAL A 15 25.85 13.15 -25.57
N CYS A 16 25.26 12.04 -26.04
CA CYS A 16 23.90 11.70 -25.66
C CYS A 16 23.89 11.34 -24.17
N PHE A 17 23.54 12.31 -23.31
CA PHE A 17 23.09 12.01 -21.97
C PHE A 17 21.72 11.34 -22.07
N GLU A 18 21.71 10.01 -22.13
CA GLU A 18 20.51 9.25 -21.79
C GLU A 18 20.22 9.50 -20.31
N THR A 19 19.39 10.50 -20.03
CA THR A 19 18.76 10.62 -18.72
C THR A 19 17.73 9.51 -18.65
N SER A 20 18.11 8.35 -18.08
CA SER A 20 17.11 7.38 -17.66
C SER A 20 16.28 8.07 -16.57
N ILE A 21 15.09 8.56 -16.91
CA ILE A 21 14.13 9.00 -15.91
C ILE A 21 13.76 7.73 -15.15
N ALA A 22 14.34 7.54 -13.97
CA ALA A 22 13.93 6.47 -13.08
C ALA A 22 12.43 6.63 -12.85
N LEU A 23 11.65 5.61 -13.23
CA LEU A 23 10.20 5.64 -13.05
C LEU A 23 9.92 5.79 -11.56
N GLN A 24 9.44 6.97 -11.17
CA GLN A 24 9.14 7.27 -9.78
C GLN A 24 7.91 6.44 -9.37
N LEU A 25 8.10 5.48 -8.47
CA LEU A 25 7.02 4.64 -7.97
C LEU A 25 6.63 5.05 -6.54
N PRO A 26 5.35 4.91 -6.18
CA PRO A 26 4.95 4.95 -4.78
C PRO A 26 5.75 3.96 -3.94
N THR A 27 5.94 4.27 -2.66
CA THR A 27 6.62 3.39 -1.71
C THR A 27 5.64 2.94 -0.63
N LEU A 28 5.58 1.63 -0.41
CA LEU A 28 4.86 1.00 0.67
C LEU A 28 5.84 0.59 1.76
N GLN A 29 5.58 1.01 2.99
CA GLN A 29 6.31 0.62 4.19
C GLN A 29 5.37 -0.12 5.12
N ARG A 30 5.84 -1.25 5.65
CA ARG A 30 5.07 -2.07 6.60
C ARG A 30 5.92 -2.46 7.78
N LYS A 31 5.31 -2.43 8.97
CA LYS A 31 5.95 -2.81 10.23
C LYS A 31 4.98 -3.60 11.10
N LEU A 32 5.46 -4.64 11.75
CA LEU A 32 4.79 -5.27 12.88
C LEU A 32 5.29 -4.64 14.18
N LEU A 33 4.37 -4.03 14.91
CA LEU A 33 4.62 -3.43 16.21
C LEU A 33 4.14 -4.37 17.32
N LYS A 34 4.75 -4.22 18.50
CA LYS A 34 4.53 -5.04 19.71
C LYS A 34 5.01 -6.50 19.56
N ASP A 35 5.10 -7.15 20.72
CA ASP A 35 5.56 -8.54 20.85
C ASP A 35 4.41 -9.49 21.25
N GLY A 36 4.63 -10.79 21.04
CA GLY A 36 3.68 -11.84 21.42
C GLY A 36 2.58 -12.09 20.38
N PHE A 37 1.43 -12.57 20.85
CA PHE A 37 0.28 -12.98 20.03
C PHE A 37 -0.65 -11.82 19.65
N HIS A 38 -0.52 -10.67 20.32
CA HIS A 38 -1.29 -9.45 20.04
C HIS A 38 -0.35 -8.39 19.47
N ARG A 39 -0.45 -8.16 18.17
CA ARG A 39 0.42 -7.23 17.44
C ARG A 39 -0.37 -6.13 16.79
N GLU A 40 0.33 -5.12 16.29
CA GLU A 40 -0.25 -4.08 15.46
C GLU A 40 0.46 -4.05 14.12
N LEU A 41 -0.31 -4.09 13.04
CA LEU A 41 0.21 -3.95 11.69
C LEU A 41 0.10 -2.49 11.29
N GLN A 42 1.25 -1.85 11.08
CA GLN A 42 1.32 -0.52 10.49
C GLN A 42 1.61 -0.63 8.99
N THR A 43 0.77 0.00 8.19
CA THR A 43 0.91 0.11 6.74
C THR A 43 0.91 1.59 6.37
N LYS A 44 2.00 2.06 5.75
CA LYS A 44 2.17 3.42 5.24
C LYS A 44 2.43 3.38 3.75
N VAL A 45 1.69 4.17 2.96
CA VAL A 45 2.02 4.42 1.56
C VAL A 45 2.42 5.88 1.38
N GLU A 46 3.46 6.10 0.58
CA GLU A 46 3.96 7.40 0.20
C GLU A 46 4.01 7.50 -1.32
N ILE A 47 3.24 8.43 -1.87
CA ILE A 47 3.04 8.61 -3.31
C ILE A 47 3.66 9.96 -3.69
N PRO A 48 4.67 10.02 -4.57
CA PRO A 48 5.23 11.28 -5.03
C PRO A 48 4.19 12.23 -5.64
N LEU A 49 4.27 13.53 -5.31
CA LEU A 49 3.35 14.53 -5.88
C LEU A 49 3.50 14.69 -7.40
N SER A 50 4.66 14.36 -7.95
CA SER A 50 4.92 14.29 -9.40
C SER A 50 4.02 13.31 -10.14
N LEU A 51 3.42 12.33 -9.43
CA LEU A 51 2.49 11.36 -10.00
C LEU A 51 1.04 11.84 -10.01
N PHE A 52 0.78 13.12 -9.72
CA PHE A 52 -0.54 13.73 -9.83
C PHE A 52 -0.53 14.92 -10.78
N THR A 53 -1.58 15.06 -11.59
CA THR A 53 -1.69 16.17 -12.55
C THR A 53 -1.81 17.54 -11.90
N LYS A 54 -2.26 17.60 -10.64
CA LYS A 54 -2.48 18.84 -9.89
C LYS A 54 -2.24 18.63 -8.41
N ARG A 55 -1.56 19.58 -7.76
CA ARG A 55 -1.33 19.59 -6.30
C ARG A 55 -2.45 20.32 -5.54
N GLU A 56 -2.85 21.49 -6.01
CA GLU A 56 -3.77 22.38 -5.29
C GLU A 56 -5.23 21.91 -5.37
N GLY A 57 -5.90 21.84 -4.21
CA GLY A 57 -7.31 21.45 -4.10
C GLY A 57 -7.59 19.98 -4.39
N MET A 58 -6.54 19.15 -4.51
CA MET A 58 -6.65 17.72 -4.67
C MET A 58 -7.20 17.08 -3.38
N GLN A 59 -8.19 16.21 -3.53
CA GLN A 59 -8.74 15.41 -2.45
C GLN A 59 -8.64 13.95 -2.86
N CYS A 60 -7.74 13.21 -2.23
CA CYS A 60 -7.52 11.80 -2.52
C CYS A 60 -7.83 10.95 -1.30
N ARG A 61 -8.35 9.76 -1.56
CA ARG A 61 -8.58 8.71 -0.58
C ARG A 61 -7.75 7.49 -0.95
N CYS A 62 -7.33 6.76 0.06
CA CYS A 62 -6.63 5.49 -0.07
C CYS A 62 -7.51 4.36 0.49
N LEU A 63 -7.43 3.21 -0.16
CA LEU A 63 -8.06 1.98 0.26
C LEU A 63 -6.97 0.91 0.31
N TYR A 64 -6.69 0.42 1.51
CA TYR A 64 -5.87 -0.78 1.68
C TYR A 64 -6.78 -2.00 1.63
N LYS A 65 -6.52 -2.87 0.66
CA LYS A 65 -7.10 -4.21 0.57
C LYS A 65 -6.12 -5.19 1.19
N GLU A 66 -6.21 -5.34 2.50
CA GLU A 66 -5.34 -6.21 3.30
C GLU A 66 -5.74 -7.66 3.10
N PHE A 67 -4.74 -8.55 2.99
CA PHE A 67 -4.93 -9.99 2.86
C PHE A 67 -4.26 -10.68 4.03
N LEU A 68 -5.08 -11.31 4.88
CA LEU A 68 -4.62 -11.92 6.11
C LEU A 68 -4.74 -13.45 6.02
N PRO A 69 -3.67 -14.18 6.38
CA PRO A 69 -3.70 -15.64 6.39
C PRO A 69 -4.61 -16.16 7.52
N SER A 70 -5.06 -17.41 7.41
CA SER A 70 -5.86 -18.08 8.44
C SER A 70 -5.19 -18.13 9.82
N SER A 71 -3.86 -18.07 9.86
CA SER A 71 -3.08 -18.02 11.10
C SER A 71 -3.25 -16.71 11.87
N THR A 72 -3.85 -15.68 11.28
CA THR A 72 -4.13 -14.40 11.93
C THR A 72 -5.62 -14.05 11.91
N TYR A 73 -6.06 -13.22 12.85
CA TYR A 73 -7.39 -12.63 12.86
C TYR A 73 -7.33 -11.17 13.33
N VAL A 74 -8.36 -10.41 12.98
CA VAL A 74 -8.59 -9.07 13.54
C VAL A 74 -9.86 -9.13 14.38
N ASP A 75 -9.77 -8.76 15.65
CA ASP A 75 -10.95 -8.60 16.49
C ASP A 75 -11.73 -7.36 16.04
N THR A 76 -12.92 -7.57 15.49
CA THR A 76 -13.79 -6.48 15.01
C THR A 76 -14.28 -5.55 16.12
N PHE A 77 -14.40 -6.03 17.37
CA PHE A 77 -14.75 -5.18 18.50
C PHE A 77 -13.60 -4.23 18.84
N GLN A 78 -12.37 -4.74 18.89
CA GLN A 78 -11.19 -3.90 19.07
C GLN A 78 -11.00 -2.94 17.88
N LEU A 79 -11.14 -3.43 16.66
CA LEU A 79 -11.00 -2.64 15.44
C LEU A 79 -12.01 -1.49 15.39
N LYS A 80 -13.25 -1.70 15.86
CA LYS A 80 -14.26 -0.64 16.01
C LYS A 80 -13.81 0.47 16.97
N SER A 81 -13.12 0.14 18.05
CA SER A 81 -12.58 1.14 18.98
C SER A 81 -11.40 1.91 18.35
N VAL A 82 -10.50 1.18 17.69
CA VAL A 82 -9.28 1.75 17.08
C VAL A 82 -9.61 2.65 15.89
N SER A 83 -10.47 2.21 14.98
CA SER A 83 -10.95 2.99 13.82
C SER A 83 -11.51 4.36 14.23
N LYS A 84 -12.36 4.39 15.27
CA LYS A 84 -12.93 5.63 15.81
C LYS A 84 -11.87 6.60 16.35
N HIS A 85 -10.79 6.08 16.93
CA HIS A 85 -9.74 6.89 17.52
C HIS A 85 -8.70 7.35 16.50
N LEU A 86 -8.33 6.49 15.56
CA LEU A 86 -7.27 6.73 14.56
C LEU A 86 -7.80 7.27 13.23
N GLY A 87 -9.11 7.44 13.08
CA GLY A 87 -9.71 8.15 11.95
C GLY A 87 -9.67 7.40 10.63
N PHE A 88 -9.84 6.07 10.66
CA PHE A 88 -10.04 5.25 9.46
C PHE A 88 -11.35 4.49 9.54
N ASP A 89 -11.86 4.10 8.39
CA ASP A 89 -13.07 3.31 8.24
C ASP A 89 -12.71 1.92 7.70
N TYR A 90 -13.54 0.89 7.94
CA TYR A 90 -13.22 -0.46 7.48
C TYR A 90 -14.44 -1.31 7.12
N VAL A 91 -14.21 -2.32 6.29
CA VAL A 91 -15.11 -3.45 6.05
C VAL A 91 -14.31 -4.73 6.28
N SER A 92 -14.79 -5.57 7.21
CA SER A 92 -14.18 -6.86 7.54
C SER A 92 -15.22 -7.96 7.46
N PRO A 93 -14.86 -9.17 7.00
CA PRO A 93 -15.74 -10.32 7.14
C PRO A 93 -15.99 -10.63 8.62
N THR A 94 -17.12 -11.28 8.89
CA THR A 94 -17.39 -11.91 10.18
C THR A 94 -16.56 -13.18 10.27
N LEU A 95 -15.71 -13.27 11.30
CA LEU A 95 -14.87 -14.43 11.58
C LEU A 95 -15.23 -15.02 12.92
N ASP A 96 -15.27 -16.36 13.01
CA ASP A 96 -15.21 -17.05 14.29
C ASP A 96 -13.78 -16.95 14.83
N ILE A 97 -13.60 -16.09 15.83
CA ILE A 97 -12.29 -15.82 16.46
C ILE A 97 -11.87 -16.93 17.43
N GLU A 98 -12.82 -17.73 17.92
CA GLU A 98 -12.55 -18.83 18.86
C GLU A 98 -12.13 -20.10 18.13
N LYS A 99 -12.43 -20.19 16.83
CA LYS A 99 -12.03 -21.33 16.00
C LYS A 99 -10.50 -21.35 15.81
N PRO A 100 -9.81 -22.44 16.19
CA PRO A 100 -8.36 -22.55 16.05
C PRO A 100 -7.93 -22.71 14.58
N GLU A 101 -6.67 -22.44 14.29
CA GLU A 101 -6.12 -22.41 12.93
C GLU A 101 -6.25 -23.77 12.21
N PHE A 102 -6.03 -24.89 12.91
CA PHE A 102 -6.08 -26.23 12.32
C PHE A 102 -7.50 -26.72 11.97
N GLN A 103 -8.54 -26.00 12.39
CA GLN A 103 -9.93 -26.25 11.97
C GLN A 103 -10.34 -25.36 10.79
N GLU A 104 -9.53 -24.36 10.46
CA GLU A 104 -9.63 -23.63 9.21
C GLU A 104 -8.88 -24.37 8.10
N ASN A 105 -9.34 -24.24 6.87
CA ASN A 105 -8.54 -24.73 5.74
C ASN A 105 -7.20 -23.96 5.77
N THR A 106 -6.08 -24.69 5.79
CA THR A 106 -4.71 -24.14 5.94
C THR A 106 -4.32 -23.10 4.88
N PHE A 107 -5.13 -22.92 3.83
CA PHE A 107 -4.94 -21.94 2.76
C PHE A 107 -6.00 -20.82 2.71
N SER A 108 -6.86 -20.72 3.73
CA SER A 108 -7.86 -19.65 3.78
C SER A 108 -7.19 -18.30 4.00
N ILE A 109 -7.36 -17.40 3.03
CA ILE A 109 -7.00 -15.99 3.14
C ILE A 109 -8.30 -15.20 3.13
N TYR A 110 -8.45 -14.28 4.08
CA TYR A 110 -9.56 -13.33 4.07
C TYR A 110 -9.04 -11.91 3.84
N SER A 111 -9.92 -11.03 3.36
CA SER A 111 -9.55 -9.65 3.08
C SER A 111 -10.29 -8.66 3.97
N ILE A 112 -9.58 -7.61 4.37
CA ILE A 112 -10.14 -6.45 5.07
C ILE A 112 -9.93 -5.23 4.17
N LEU A 113 -10.97 -4.44 4.02
CA LEU A 113 -10.91 -3.14 3.34
C LEU A 113 -10.74 -2.06 4.40
N ILE A 114 -9.72 -1.22 4.25
CA ILE A 114 -9.42 -0.12 5.16
C ILE A 114 -9.38 1.17 4.37
N TYR A 115 -10.29 2.09 4.69
CA TYR A 115 -10.47 3.37 4.04
C TYR A 115 -9.77 4.46 4.84
N THR A 116 -8.89 5.21 4.17
CA THR A 116 -8.12 6.31 4.74
C THR A 116 -8.10 7.52 3.82
N GLU A 117 -7.75 8.67 4.38
CA GLU A 117 -7.48 9.87 3.60
C GLU A 117 -5.99 9.93 3.19
N LEU A 118 -5.73 10.53 2.04
CA LEU A 118 -4.38 10.81 1.57
C LEU A 118 -4.04 12.28 1.84
N HIS A 119 -3.01 12.51 2.62
CA HIS A 119 -2.60 13.85 3.06
C HIS A 119 -1.33 14.30 2.33
N ILE A 120 -1.33 15.54 1.85
CA ILE A 120 -0.14 16.15 1.25
C ILE A 120 0.92 16.38 2.34
N ASN A 121 2.13 15.90 2.10
CA ASN A 121 3.30 16.13 2.94
C ASN A 121 4.50 16.55 2.07
N SER A 122 4.85 17.83 2.10
CA SER A 122 5.96 18.40 1.32
C SER A 122 5.89 18.05 -0.17
N ASP A 123 6.63 17.01 -0.61
CA ASP A 123 6.73 16.56 -2.01
C ASP A 123 6.02 15.22 -2.29
N SER A 124 5.30 14.68 -1.31
CA SER A 124 4.55 13.43 -1.43
C SER A 124 3.13 13.56 -0.87
N VAL A 125 2.33 12.54 -1.14
CA VAL A 125 1.01 12.32 -0.57
C VAL A 125 1.07 11.02 0.22
N ILE A 126 0.69 11.05 1.48
CA ILE A 126 0.89 9.97 2.42
C ILE A 126 -0.43 9.51 3.00
N SER A 127 -0.58 8.20 3.12
CA SER A 127 -1.59 7.57 3.95
C SER A 127 -0.89 6.60 4.90
N ASN A 128 -1.39 6.51 6.13
CA ASN A 128 -0.86 5.64 7.17
C ASN A 128 -2.02 5.06 7.97
N VAL A 129 -1.97 3.77 8.25
CA VAL A 129 -2.92 3.10 9.14
C VAL A 129 -2.21 2.08 10.00
N THR A 130 -2.64 2.01 11.26
CA THR A 130 -2.22 0.97 12.20
C THR A 130 -3.46 0.30 12.78
N PHE A 131 -3.50 -1.02 12.75
CA PHE A 131 -4.63 -1.79 13.27
C PHE A 131 -4.17 -3.09 13.96
N PRO A 132 -4.95 -3.61 14.92
CA PRO A 132 -4.57 -4.79 15.68
C PRO A 132 -4.66 -6.05 14.80
N ILE A 133 -3.70 -6.95 14.99
CA ILE A 133 -3.74 -8.31 14.46
C ILE A 133 -3.41 -9.30 15.59
N HIS A 134 -4.07 -10.45 15.55
CA HIS A 134 -3.92 -11.50 16.54
C HIS A 134 -3.51 -12.79 15.85
N LEU A 135 -2.69 -13.58 16.53
CA LEU A 135 -2.34 -14.92 16.05
C LEU A 135 -3.35 -15.92 16.58
N ARG A 136 -3.81 -16.83 15.72
CA ARG A 136 -4.66 -17.95 16.13
C ARG A 136 -3.87 -18.99 16.89
N TYR A 137 -4.59 -19.80 17.68
CA TYR A 137 -4.02 -20.99 18.28
C TYR A 137 -3.65 -22.02 17.20
N HIS A 138 -2.38 -22.43 17.22
CA HIS A 138 -1.82 -23.46 16.35
C HIS A 138 -1.70 -24.78 17.12
N LEU A 139 -1.56 -25.90 16.41
CA LEU A 139 -1.19 -27.17 17.04
C LEU A 139 0.18 -27.05 17.71
N PRO A 140 0.42 -27.77 18.81
CA PRO A 140 1.75 -27.90 19.39
C PRO A 140 2.74 -28.33 18.30
N ALA A 141 3.85 -27.62 18.20
CA ALA A 141 4.92 -27.90 17.26
C ALA A 141 6.24 -28.02 18.01
N THR A 142 7.13 -28.88 17.51
CA THR A 142 8.50 -29.00 18.01
C THR A 142 9.36 -27.79 17.65
N ASP A 143 8.97 -27.07 16.59
CA ASP A 143 9.70 -25.95 16.02
C ASP A 143 8.80 -24.73 15.83
N TYR A 144 9.43 -23.56 15.67
CA TYR A 144 8.72 -22.32 15.36
C TYR A 144 8.06 -22.38 13.99
N ARG A 145 6.82 -21.88 13.90
CA ARG A 145 6.13 -21.66 12.63
C ARG A 145 6.19 -20.19 12.26
N ASN A 146 6.73 -19.92 11.08
CA ASN A 146 6.67 -18.60 10.47
C ASN A 146 5.44 -18.51 9.58
N PHE A 147 4.76 -17.37 9.60
CA PHE A 147 3.73 -17.01 8.64
C PHE A 147 4.07 -15.64 8.06
N SER A 148 3.67 -15.42 6.81
CA SER A 148 3.89 -14.14 6.13
C SER A 148 2.57 -13.42 5.94
N ILE A 149 2.60 -12.10 6.12
CA ILE A 149 1.47 -11.23 5.79
C ILE A 149 1.77 -10.62 4.42
N MET A 150 0.96 -10.96 3.43
CA MET A 150 1.12 -10.42 2.08
C MET A 150 0.91 -8.92 2.08
N ASN A 151 1.57 -8.23 1.15
CA ASN A 151 1.34 -6.80 0.98
C ASN A 151 -0.10 -6.54 0.50
N PRO A 152 -0.72 -5.45 0.98
CA PRO A 152 -2.06 -5.09 0.58
C PRO A 152 -2.12 -4.63 -0.88
N GLY A 153 -3.29 -4.73 -1.48
CA GLY A 153 -3.61 -3.85 -2.60
C GLY A 153 -3.70 -2.41 -2.10
N VAL A 154 -2.99 -1.49 -2.74
CA VAL A 154 -3.15 -0.04 -2.48
C VAL A 154 -3.98 0.53 -3.61
N LEU A 155 -5.21 0.94 -3.30
CA LEU A 155 -6.07 1.58 -4.28
C LEU A 155 -6.28 3.04 -3.92
N ILE A 156 -6.35 3.90 -4.93
CA ILE A 156 -6.58 5.33 -4.73
C ILE A 156 -7.77 5.82 -5.53
N GLN A 157 -8.40 6.86 -5.01
CA GLN A 157 -9.43 7.63 -5.70
C GLN A 157 -9.18 9.10 -5.41
N CYS A 158 -9.14 9.92 -6.46
CA CYS A 158 -8.91 11.36 -6.34
C CYS A 158 -10.04 12.17 -6.97
N LYS A 159 -10.31 13.32 -6.38
CA LYS A 159 -11.11 14.41 -6.96
C LYS A 159 -10.17 15.58 -7.26
N ASN A 160 -10.45 16.29 -8.36
CA ASN A 160 -9.70 17.47 -8.83
C ASN A 160 -8.22 17.22 -9.21
N ALA A 161 -7.78 15.96 -9.28
CA ALA A 161 -6.49 15.55 -9.82
C ALA A 161 -6.59 14.12 -10.35
N ASN A 162 -5.75 13.80 -11.35
CA ASN A 162 -5.60 12.45 -11.87
C ASN A 162 -4.24 11.90 -11.45
N TYR A 163 -4.20 10.62 -11.07
CA TYR A 163 -2.96 9.89 -10.89
C TYR A 163 -2.41 9.48 -12.27
N ILE A 164 -1.14 9.76 -12.53
CA ILE A 164 -0.47 9.48 -13.81
C ILE A 164 0.58 8.36 -13.72
N GLY A 165 0.77 7.76 -12.56
CA GLY A 165 1.63 6.59 -12.40
C GLY A 165 0.97 5.31 -12.94
N GLU A 166 1.68 4.18 -12.79
CA GLU A 166 1.22 2.88 -13.29
C GLU A 166 -0.01 2.37 -12.50
N ILE A 167 -1.13 2.23 -13.21
CA ILE A 167 -2.38 1.64 -12.71
C ILE A 167 -2.44 0.19 -13.18
N LEU A 168 -2.45 -0.75 -12.23
CA LEU A 168 -2.51 -2.18 -12.52
C LEU A 168 -3.91 -2.61 -12.99
N ARG A 169 -4.95 -2.05 -12.35
CA ARG A 169 -6.36 -2.24 -12.72
C ARG A 169 -7.25 -1.24 -11.96
N THR A 170 -8.50 -1.11 -12.38
CA THR A 170 -9.52 -0.32 -11.69
C THR A 170 -10.60 -1.26 -11.15
N GLU A 171 -10.95 -1.13 -9.87
CA GLU A 171 -11.97 -1.92 -9.19
C GLU A 171 -13.19 -1.03 -8.85
N GLN A 172 -14.39 -1.62 -8.84
CA GLN A 172 -15.62 -0.98 -8.35
C GLN A 172 -15.86 -1.47 -6.93
N ILE A 173 -15.64 -0.61 -5.95
CA ILE A 173 -15.72 -0.94 -4.51
C ILE A 173 -16.54 0.16 -3.82
N PRO A 174 -17.34 -0.16 -2.78
CA PRO A 174 -18.07 0.85 -2.01
C PRO A 174 -17.21 2.06 -1.64
N CYS A 175 -17.79 3.25 -1.78
CA CYS A 175 -17.13 4.53 -1.49
C CYS A 175 -16.81 4.72 -0.01
N SER A 176 -17.58 4.09 0.87
CA SER A 176 -17.40 4.06 2.32
C SER A 176 -18.08 2.78 2.87
N PRO A 177 -17.81 2.37 4.12
CA PRO A 177 -18.46 1.18 4.69
C PRO A 177 -19.99 1.28 4.86
N LYS A 178 -20.55 2.50 4.81
CA LYS A 178 -21.97 2.76 5.10
C LYS A 178 -22.80 3.03 3.84
N GLU A 179 -22.16 3.16 2.69
CA GLU A 179 -22.80 3.54 1.44
C GLU A 179 -22.78 2.37 0.46
N ASP A 180 -23.92 2.09 -0.16
CA ASP A 180 -24.01 1.13 -1.27
C ASP A 180 -23.51 1.74 -2.61
N ILE A 181 -23.02 2.98 -2.59
CA ILE A 181 -22.50 3.66 -3.77
C ILE A 181 -21.11 3.09 -4.09
N LEU A 182 -20.95 2.61 -5.32
CA LEU A 182 -19.66 2.13 -5.81
C LEU A 182 -18.81 3.28 -6.36
N CYS A 183 -17.54 3.29 -5.97
CA CYS A 183 -16.52 4.21 -6.44
C CYS A 183 -15.54 3.45 -7.35
N LYS A 184 -14.97 4.17 -8.33
CA LYS A 184 -13.83 3.69 -9.11
C LYS A 184 -12.55 3.87 -8.31
N TRP A 185 -11.91 2.76 -7.97
CA TRP A 185 -10.65 2.70 -7.23
C TRP A 185 -9.54 2.19 -8.13
N ASN A 186 -8.45 2.93 -8.26
CA ASN A 186 -7.32 2.53 -9.10
C ASN A 186 -6.29 1.79 -8.25
N LEU A 187 -6.08 0.51 -8.50
CA LEU A 187 -4.97 -0.25 -7.92
C LEU A 187 -3.66 0.23 -8.53
N ILE A 188 -2.81 0.84 -7.72
CA ILE A 188 -1.54 1.39 -8.17
C ILE A 188 -0.41 0.39 -7.92
N LYS A 189 0.60 0.43 -8.78
CA LYS A 189 1.86 -0.25 -8.53
C LYS A 189 2.69 0.55 -7.54
N TYR A 190 3.44 -0.15 -6.69
CA TYR A 190 4.34 0.45 -5.72
C TYR A 190 5.57 -0.43 -5.51
N ASN A 191 6.62 0.15 -4.97
CA ASN A 191 7.75 -0.57 -4.40
C ASN A 191 7.48 -0.85 -2.92
N SER A 192 7.75 -2.07 -2.48
CA SER A 192 7.63 -2.44 -1.07
C SER A 192 8.98 -2.38 -0.39
N VAL A 193 9.04 -1.70 0.75
CA VAL A 193 10.16 -1.76 1.69
C VAL A 193 9.60 -2.43 2.95
N SER A 194 9.77 -3.74 3.03
CA SER A 194 9.19 -4.57 4.08
C SER A 194 10.18 -4.82 5.22
N GLU A 195 9.78 -4.45 6.43
CA GLU A 195 10.35 -4.92 7.71
C GLU A 195 9.31 -5.81 8.40
N LEU A 196 8.84 -6.85 7.68
CA LEU A 196 7.88 -7.84 8.18
C LEU A 196 8.56 -9.18 8.45
#